data_AF-A0A2E1KCL1-F1
#
_entry.id   AF-A0A2E1KCL1-F1
#
_cell.length_a   1.000
_cell.length_b   1.000
_cell.length_c   1.000
_cell.angle_alpha   90.00
_cell.angle_beta   90.00
_cell.angle_gamma   90.00
#
_symmetry.space_group_name_H-M   'P 1'
#
loop_
_entity.id
_entity.type
_entity.pdbx_description
1 polymer ?
#
loop_
_entity_poly.entity_id
_entity_poly.type
_entity_poly.pdbx_seq_one_letter_code
_entity_poly.pdbx_strand_id
1 'polypeptide(L)' 'MRNIALQVTLASCFSIIAALGLSAERQRIVVAELGPQVGEAVPDFKLTDQFGEPQTLDSVSGPNGLMLLFHRSADW' A
#
# COMPACT_ATOMS: atom_id res chain seq x y z
N MET A 1 -18.73 7.98 -49.68
CA MET A 1 -17.56 7.10 -49.45
C MET A 1 -16.49 7.73 -48.55
N ARG A 2 -16.10 9.01 -48.77
CA ARG A 2 -15.10 9.73 -47.94
C ARG A 2 -15.40 9.80 -46.42
N ASN A 3 -16.68 9.94 -46.05
CA ASN A 3 -17.07 10.07 -44.64
C ASN A 3 -17.06 8.74 -43.88
N ILE A 4 -17.31 7.62 -44.57
CA ILE A 4 -17.31 6.28 -43.98
C ILE A 4 -15.87 5.84 -43.69
N ALA A 5 -14.95 6.10 -44.62
CA ALA A 5 -13.52 5.84 -44.40
C ALA A 5 -12.97 6.60 -43.19
N LEU A 6 -13.31 7.90 -43.06
CA LEU A 6 -12.89 8.72 -41.92
C LEU A 6 -13.43 8.19 -40.58
N GLN A 7 -14.70 7.76 -40.55
CA GLN A 7 -15.30 7.21 -39.33
C GLN A 7 -14.69 5.86 -38.92
N VAL A 8 -14.38 5.00 -39.89
CA VAL A 8 -13.71 3.71 -39.62
C VAL A 8 -12.30 3.94 -39.07
N THR A 9 -11.55 4.92 -39.60
CA THR A 9 -10.22 5.27 -39.09
C THR A 9 -10.28 5.83 -37.67
N LEU A 10 -11.22 6.74 -37.38
CA LEU A 10 -11.41 7.27 -36.03
C LEU A 10 -11.80 6.19 -35.00
N ALA A 11 -12.70 5.28 -35.39
CA ALA A 11 -13.09 4.16 -34.53
C ALA A 11 -11.92 3.22 -34.22
N SER A 12 -11.09 2.91 -35.23
CA SER A 12 -9.89 2.08 -35.05
C SER A 12 -8.86 2.74 -34.11
N CYS A 13 -8.62 4.05 -34.25
CA CYS A 13 -7.75 4.80 -33.34
C CYS A 13 -8.25 4.78 -31.89
N PHE A 14 -9.56 4.87 -31.68
CA PHE A 14 -10.16 4.84 -30.35
C PHE A 14 -9.98 3.47 -29.67
N SER A 15 -10.12 2.37 -30.42
CA SER A 15 -9.91 1.01 -29.91
C SER A 15 -8.45 0.75 -29.49
N ILE A 16 -7.48 1.30 -30.21
CA ILE A 16 -6.05 1.15 -29.87
C ILE A 16 -5.69 1.89 -28.59
N ILE A 17 -6.22 3.10 -28.38
CA ILE A 17 -5.97 3.90 -27.17
C ILE A 17 -6.58 3.22 -25.93
N ALA A 18 -7.77 2.61 -26.07
CA ALA A 18 -8.38 1.86 -24.97
C ALA A 18 -7.56 0.62 -24.56
N ALA A 19 -6.91 -0.07 -25.51
CA ALA A 19 -6.05 -1.22 -25.21
C ALA A 19 -4.77 -0.83 -24.47
N LEU A 20 -4.22 0.36 -24.73
CA LEU A 20 -3.02 0.87 -24.05
C LEU A 20 -3.29 1.33 -22.60
N GLY A 21 -4.52 1.70 -22.27
CA GLY A 21 -4.90 2.16 -20.93
C GLY A 21 -5.14 1.05 -19.89
N LEU A 22 -5.18 -0.22 -20.30
CA LEU A 22 -5.61 -1.33 -19.45
C LEU A 22 -4.48 -2.15 -18.81
N SER A 23 -3.21 -1.89 -19.15
CA SER A 23 -2.07 -2.56 -18.51
C SER A 23 -1.47 -1.71 -17.40
N ALA A 24 -2.17 -1.62 -16.27
CA ALA A 24 -1.53 -1.24 -15.02
C ALA A 24 -0.73 -2.46 -14.51
N GLU A 25 0.56 -2.51 -14.81
CA GLU A 25 1.44 -3.53 -14.25
C GLU A 25 1.50 -3.34 -12.73
N ARG A 26 1.08 -4.35 -11.98
CA ARG A 26 1.17 -4.31 -10.51
C ARG A 26 2.64 -4.22 -10.14
N GLN A 27 3.04 -3.10 -9.55
CA GLN A 27 4.38 -2.92 -9.02
C GLN A 27 4.67 -4.04 -8.01
N ARG A 28 5.77 -4.76 -8.20
CA ARG A 28 6.19 -5.81 -7.25
C ARG A 28 6.59 -5.14 -5.94
N ILE A 29 5.99 -5.59 -4.85
CA ILE A 29 6.38 -5.18 -3.49
C ILE A 29 7.49 -6.12 -3.03
N VAL A 30 8.67 -5.56 -2.73
CA VAL A 30 9.76 -6.29 -2.11
C VAL A 30 9.53 -6.27 -0.60
N VAL A 31 8.99 -7.37 -0.06
CA VAL A 31 8.57 -7.44 1.36
C VAL A 31 9.73 -7.15 2.32
N ALA A 32 10.96 -7.53 1.96
CA ALA A 32 12.15 -7.31 2.78
C ALA A 32 12.49 -5.82 2.97
N GLU A 33 12.04 -4.95 2.06
CA GLU A 33 12.26 -3.50 2.13
C GLU A 33 11.15 -2.79 2.93
N LEU A 34 10.16 -3.52 3.44
CA LEU A 34 9.07 -2.95 4.21
C LEU A 34 9.43 -2.88 5.69
N GLY A 35 9.18 -1.71 6.29
CA GLY A 35 9.35 -1.48 7.72
C GLY A 35 10.80 -1.17 8.14
N PRO A 36 11.01 -0.91 9.44
CA PRO A 36 12.33 -0.61 9.97
C PRO A 36 13.31 -1.77 9.78
N GLN A 37 14.53 -1.44 9.39
CA GLN A 37 15.60 -2.42 9.20
C GLN A 37 16.36 -2.70 10.50
N VAL A 38 17.11 -3.80 10.55
CA VAL A 38 17.93 -4.14 11.74
C VAL A 38 18.95 -3.04 12.01
N GLY A 39 18.92 -2.50 13.23
CA GLY A 39 19.77 -1.39 13.65
C GLY A 39 19.17 0.00 13.42
N GLU A 40 18.06 0.11 12.69
CA GLU A 40 17.29 1.35 12.61
C GLU A 40 16.47 1.56 13.88
N ALA A 41 16.24 2.84 14.22
CA ALA A 41 15.36 3.20 15.33
C ALA A 41 13.91 2.88 14.97
N VAL A 42 13.16 2.33 15.93
CA VAL A 42 11.72 2.13 15.78
C VAL A 42 11.06 3.52 15.76
N PRO A 43 10.16 3.82 14.80
CA PRO A 43 9.42 5.07 14.79
C PRO A 43 8.58 5.22 16.05
N ASP A 44 8.55 6.44 16.56
CA ASP A 44 7.76 6.77 17.75
C ASP A 44 6.26 6.65 17.46
N PHE A 45 5.48 6.32 18.48
CA PHE A 45 4.02 6.25 18.35
C PHE A 45 3.31 6.68 19.63
N LYS A 46 2.04 7.06 19.45
CA LYS A 46 1.07 7.23 20.52
C LYS A 46 -0.24 6.63 20.09
N LEU A 47 -0.62 5.52 20.71
CA LEU A 47 -1.82 4.75 20.36
C LEU A 47 -2.67 4.55 21.60
N THR A 48 -3.99 4.46 21.41
CA THR A 48 -4.92 4.14 22.48
C THR A 48 -5.02 2.62 22.60
N ASP A 49 -4.89 2.10 23.82
CA ASP A 49 -5.06 0.68 24.09
C ASP A 49 -6.53 0.26 24.24
N GLN A 50 -6.77 -1.00 24.58
CA GLN A 50 -8.12 -1.56 24.73
C GLN A 50 -8.92 -0.97 25.90
N PHE A 51 -8.26 -0.29 26.84
CA PHE A 51 -8.88 0.35 27.99
C PHE A 51 -9.12 1.85 27.77
N GLY A 52 -8.70 2.39 26.63
CA GLY A 52 -8.78 3.81 26.33
C GLY A 52 -7.57 4.62 26.78
N GLU A 53 -6.52 3.96 27.28
CA GLU A 53 -5.34 4.63 27.82
C GLU A 53 -4.31 4.89 26.71
N PRO A 54 -3.65 6.06 26.70
CA PRO A 54 -2.61 6.36 25.73
C PRO A 54 -1.32 5.61 26.07
N GLN A 55 -0.82 4.83 25.12
CA GLN A 55 0.47 4.14 25.18
C GLN A 55 1.46 4.77 24.20
N THR A 56 2.73 4.82 24.58
CA THR A 56 3.85 5.29 23.75
C THR A 56 4.89 4.18 23.59
N LEU A 57 5.86 4.37 22.69
CA LEU A 57 6.99 3.45 22.55
C LEU A 57 7.72 3.23 23.89
N ASP A 58 7.95 4.31 24.64
CA ASP A 58 8.60 4.25 25.95
C ASP A 58 7.77 3.49 26.99
N SER A 59 6.44 3.68 27.03
CA SER A 59 5.60 3.08 28.07
C SER A 59 5.48 1.57 27.94
N VAL A 60 5.60 1.03 26.72
CA VAL A 60 5.51 -0.42 26.44
C VAL A 60 6.87 -1.10 26.34
N SER A 61 7.97 -0.34 26.33
CA SER A 61 9.32 -0.89 26.24
C SER A 61 9.75 -1.50 27.58
N GLY A 62 10.35 -2.69 27.51
CA GLY A 62 10.86 -3.41 28.68
C GLY A 62 12.36 -3.70 28.60
N PRO A 63 12.98 -4.13 29.72
CA PRO A 63 14.41 -4.44 29.78
C PRO A 63 14.83 -5.60 28.87
N ASN A 64 13.89 -6.44 28.46
CA ASN A 64 14.12 -7.57 27.55
C ASN A 64 13.77 -7.24 26.08
N GLY A 65 13.48 -5.97 25.78
CA GLY A 65 13.02 -5.53 24.47
C GLY A 65 11.49 -5.51 24.35
N LEU A 66 11.03 -5.27 23.13
CA LEU A 66 9.64 -5.05 22.75
C LEU A 66 9.31 -5.84 21.48
N MET A 67 8.13 -6.45 21.43
CA MET A 67 7.58 -7.07 20.23
C MET A 67 6.36 -6.28 19.75
N LEU A 68 6.44 -5.72 18.54
CA LEU A 68 5.32 -5.03 17.89
C LEU A 68 4.69 -5.97 16.84
N LEU A 69 3.42 -6.32 17.03
CA LEU A 69 2.66 -7.18 16.12
C LEU A 69 1.60 -6.36 15.40
N PHE A 70 1.72 -6.26 14.07
CA PHE A 70 0.72 -5.65 13.21
C PHE A 70 -0.23 -6.73 12.71
N HIS A 71 -1.52 -6.62 13.02
CA HIS A 71 -2.56 -7.50 12.49
C HIS A 71 -3.69 -6.66 11.89
N ARG A 72 -4.34 -7.21 10.86
CA ARG A 72 -5.56 -6.65 10.27
C ARG A 72 -6.68 -7.65 10.49
N SER A 73 -7.73 -7.21 11.20
CA SER A 73 -8.84 -8.04 11.68
C SER A 73 -8.39 -9.06 12.72
N ALA A 74 -8.67 -8.72 13.97
CA ALA A 74 -8.61 -9.64 15.09
C ALA A 74 -10.04 -10.08 15.40
N ASP A 75 -10.25 -11.39 15.52
CA ASP A 75 -11.53 -11.96 15.93
C ASP A 75 -11.62 -12.14 17.46
N TRP A 76 -10.67 -11.57 18.21
CA TRP A 76 -10.51 -11.74 19.66
C TRP A 76 -11.12 -10.59 20.47
#